data_AF-A0A432TBN2-F1
#
_entry.id   AF-A0A432TBN2-F1
#
_cell.length_a   1.000
_cell.length_b   1.000
_cell.length_c   1.000
_cell.angle_alpha   90.00
_cell.angle_beta   90.00
_cell.angle_gamma   90.00
#
_symmetry.space_group_name_H-M   'P 1'
#
loop_
_entity.id
_entity.type
_entity.pdbx_description
1 polymer ?
#
loop_
_entity_poly.entity_id
_entity_poly.type
_entity_poly.pdbx_seq_one_letter_code
_entity_poly.pdbx_strand_id
1 'polypeptide(L)'
;MKKMLLLNSLLSLSISSLSANATLDEMYKEMKEIANKTTVKEVKSNIENENLKEKSRLKSEIKEVKADIEKLKEKSRLKSEIKEVKAKIESFKVEAKKTLSKREVLPQVEPLSVVSQIPNTKKIQITIPTPPKVPTVVTVGTAESIDRSIKFSKRVPPGYTGPKFGKDMVVSAPSKESKVGGVTAGKVSAYLRGELLEVGDVEKRLKDAGFTILTSAKLDKKGNLVSVVFTNKALISLSSKPNRGFASTLRVLVNKKEKQISITNPLYMLKGFLQEDFNKEVATKLLTAITSKFEDLKDSGDSLKFQLLPKYQFMHGLPYYQDTIVVAKGDNLLVKIKKNKRVFFEQKLDNGSVLIGVHLNKRTNGFLKKIGSKNAALLPMPVLIEDGKAIMLDPKYYISIMYPRLTMSEFMKIATIPDAMVKDSKRVFR
;
A
#
# COMPACT_ATOMS: atom_id res chain seq x y z
N MET A 1 -38.93 -16.86 -18.16
CA MET A 1 -37.81 -16.02 -18.64
C MET A 1 -36.52 -16.79 -18.92
N LYS A 2 -35.92 -17.54 -17.98
CA LYS A 2 -34.65 -18.26 -18.23
C LYS A 2 -34.69 -19.31 -19.37
N LYS A 3 -35.82 -20.01 -19.53
CA LYS A 3 -36.03 -20.99 -20.63
C LYS A 3 -36.05 -20.34 -22.03
N MET A 4 -36.49 -19.08 -22.12
CA MET A 4 -36.49 -18.29 -23.36
C MET A 4 -35.08 -17.76 -23.69
N LEU A 5 -34.31 -17.37 -22.68
CA LEU A 5 -32.93 -16.89 -22.83
C LEU A 5 -31.97 -17.99 -23.32
N LEU A 6 -32.14 -19.22 -22.83
CA LEU A 6 -31.38 -20.39 -23.30
C LEU A 6 -31.78 -20.84 -24.71
N LEU A 7 -33.07 -20.73 -25.07
CA LEU A 7 -33.51 -21.00 -26.45
C LEU A 7 -32.90 -19.99 -27.43
N ASN A 8 -32.88 -18.70 -27.06
CA ASN A 8 -32.29 -17.65 -27.89
C ASN A 8 -30.77 -17.77 -28.02
N SER A 9 -30.05 -18.23 -26.98
CA SER A 9 -28.59 -18.45 -27.11
C SER A 9 -28.28 -19.66 -28.00
N LEU A 10 -29.07 -20.73 -27.91
CA LEU A 10 -28.90 -21.92 -28.77
C LEU A 10 -29.24 -21.64 -30.24
N LEU A 11 -30.28 -20.84 -30.50
CA LEU A 11 -30.59 -20.33 -31.85
C LEU A 11 -29.48 -19.45 -32.41
N SER A 12 -28.81 -18.63 -31.58
CA SER A 12 -27.69 -17.80 -32.04
C SER A 12 -26.42 -18.59 -32.36
N LEU A 13 -26.19 -19.72 -31.68
CA LEU A 13 -25.06 -20.61 -31.91
C LEU A 13 -25.22 -21.45 -33.18
N SER A 14 -26.45 -21.85 -33.55
CA SER A 14 -26.68 -22.63 -34.78
C SER A 14 -26.56 -21.79 -36.06
N ILE A 15 -26.95 -20.50 -36.01
CA ILE A 15 -26.91 -19.60 -37.17
C ILE A 15 -25.47 -19.23 -37.58
N SER A 16 -24.51 -19.34 -36.65
CA SER A 16 -23.09 -19.00 -36.89
C SER A 16 -22.35 -20.00 -37.80
N SER A 17 -22.99 -21.10 -38.19
CA SER A 17 -22.41 -22.18 -39.00
C SER A 17 -22.89 -22.23 -40.46
N LEU A 18 -23.80 -21.33 -40.86
CA LEU A 18 -24.29 -21.30 -42.24
C LEU A 18 -23.32 -20.53 -43.15
N SER A 19 -22.90 -21.21 -44.22
CA SER A 19 -22.10 -20.65 -45.31
C SER A 19 -22.81 -19.47 -45.97
N ALA A 20 -22.12 -18.34 -46.15
CA ALA A 20 -22.68 -17.08 -46.63
C ALA A 20 -23.13 -17.07 -48.10
N ASN A 21 -23.01 -18.18 -48.84
CA ASN A 21 -23.36 -18.29 -50.26
C ASN A 21 -24.28 -19.49 -50.61
N ALA A 22 -24.95 -20.11 -49.63
CA ALA A 22 -25.87 -21.22 -49.88
C ALA A 22 -27.21 -20.73 -50.46
N THR A 23 -27.78 -21.49 -51.40
CA THR A 23 -29.11 -21.20 -51.93
C THR A 23 -30.19 -21.47 -50.87
N LEU A 24 -31.33 -20.80 -50.98
CA LEU A 24 -32.41 -20.86 -49.98
C LEU A 24 -32.91 -22.30 -49.72
N ASP A 25 -32.87 -23.16 -50.73
CA ASP A 25 -33.22 -24.59 -50.62
C ASP A 25 -32.17 -25.43 -49.89
N GLU A 26 -30.88 -25.11 -50.03
CA GLU A 26 -29.79 -25.78 -49.30
C GLU A 26 -29.83 -25.42 -47.81
N MET A 27 -30.11 -24.15 -47.49
CA MET A 27 -30.30 -23.70 -46.11
C MET A 27 -31.48 -24.43 -45.44
N TYR A 28 -32.61 -24.60 -46.14
CA TYR A 28 -33.75 -25.34 -45.61
C TYR A 28 -33.44 -26.82 -45.35
N LYS A 29 -32.61 -27.43 -46.21
CA LYS A 29 -32.22 -28.83 -46.08
C LYS A 29 -31.25 -29.03 -44.90
N GLU A 30 -30.27 -28.14 -44.74
CA GLU A 30 -29.35 -28.15 -43.59
C GLU A 30 -30.08 -27.88 -42.27
N MET A 31 -30.99 -26.91 -42.23
CA MET A 31 -31.79 -26.64 -41.03
C MET A 31 -32.65 -27.83 -40.61
N LYS A 32 -33.22 -28.56 -41.58
CA LYS A 32 -34.01 -29.77 -41.32
C LYS A 32 -33.13 -30.93 -40.84
N GLU A 33 -31.89 -31.01 -41.31
CA GLU A 33 -30.92 -32.02 -40.88
C GLU A 33 -30.37 -31.75 -39.46
N ILE A 34 -30.11 -30.48 -39.13
CA ILE A 34 -29.69 -30.03 -37.79
C ILE A 34 -30.81 -30.21 -36.76
N ALA A 35 -32.06 -29.91 -37.15
CA ALA A 35 -33.24 -30.14 -36.33
C ALA A 35 -33.50 -31.63 -36.06
N ASN A 36 -33.17 -32.52 -37.01
CA ASN A 36 -33.30 -33.96 -36.84
C ASN A 36 -32.13 -34.61 -36.08
N LYS A 37 -30.91 -34.06 -36.19
CA LYS A 37 -29.73 -34.55 -35.45
C LYS A 37 -29.76 -34.20 -33.96
N THR A 38 -30.38 -33.08 -33.58
CA THR A 38 -30.51 -32.69 -32.17
C THR A 38 -31.70 -33.40 -31.53
N THR A 39 -31.53 -34.67 -31.18
CA THR A 39 -32.65 -35.46 -30.65
C THR A 39 -33.15 -34.87 -29.32
N VAL A 40 -34.46 -34.74 -29.17
CA VAL A 40 -35.15 -34.29 -27.94
C VAL A 40 -34.71 -35.08 -26.69
N LYS A 41 -34.15 -36.28 -26.88
CA LYS A 41 -33.56 -37.11 -25.82
C LYS A 41 -32.27 -36.52 -25.23
N GLU A 42 -31.34 -36.02 -26.05
CA GLU A 42 -30.07 -35.44 -25.56
C GLU A 42 -30.28 -34.12 -24.80
N VAL A 43 -31.24 -33.30 -25.25
CA VAL A 43 -31.59 -32.06 -24.54
C VAL A 43 -32.22 -32.38 -23.18
N LYS A 44 -33.08 -33.41 -23.11
CA LYS A 44 -33.67 -33.86 -21.83
C LYS A 44 -32.62 -34.43 -20.87
N SER A 45 -31.71 -35.27 -21.35
CA SER A 45 -30.65 -35.83 -20.50
C SER A 45 -29.68 -34.77 -19.97
N ASN A 46 -29.37 -33.75 -20.78
CA ASN A 46 -28.51 -32.65 -20.34
C ASN A 46 -29.19 -31.78 -19.26
N ILE A 47 -30.49 -31.52 -19.40
CA ILE A 47 -31.26 -30.78 -18.39
C ILE A 47 -31.36 -31.59 -17.07
N GLU A 48 -31.58 -32.90 -17.15
CA GLU A 48 -31.62 -33.76 -15.96
C GLU A 48 -30.26 -33.81 -15.24
N ASN A 49 -29.15 -33.88 -16.00
CA ASN A 49 -27.80 -33.89 -15.44
C ASN A 49 -27.42 -32.55 -14.78
N GLU A 50 -27.81 -31.41 -15.35
CA GLU A 50 -27.61 -30.11 -14.72
C GLU A 50 -28.43 -29.95 -13.44
N ASN A 51 -29.70 -30.37 -13.47
CA ASN A 51 -30.56 -30.36 -12.27
C ASN A 51 -29.99 -31.25 -11.16
N LEU A 52 -29.41 -32.41 -11.49
CA LEU A 52 -28.78 -33.30 -10.52
C LEU A 52 -27.52 -32.68 -9.90
N LYS A 53 -26.69 -32.00 -10.72
CA LYS A 53 -25.53 -31.24 -10.25
C LYS A 53 -25.94 -30.10 -9.33
N GLU A 54 -26.96 -29.33 -9.68
CA GLU A 54 -27.44 -28.21 -8.85
C GLU A 54 -28.02 -28.71 -7.52
N LYS A 55 -28.80 -29.80 -7.54
CA LYS A 55 -29.31 -30.45 -6.32
C LYS A 55 -28.17 -30.94 -5.41
N SER A 56 -27.07 -31.45 -5.98
CA SER A 56 -25.90 -31.88 -5.21
C SER A 56 -25.16 -30.70 -4.55
N ARG A 57 -25.04 -29.56 -5.26
CA ARG A 57 -24.44 -28.33 -4.75
C ARG A 57 -25.25 -27.72 -3.60
N LEU A 58 -26.57 -27.63 -3.78
CA LEU A 58 -27.47 -27.14 -2.73
C LEU A 58 -27.41 -28.04 -1.48
N LYS A 59 -27.27 -29.36 -1.66
CA LYS A 59 -27.14 -30.30 -0.53
C LYS A 59 -25.83 -30.10 0.23
N SER A 60 -24.72 -29.78 -0.44
CA SER A 60 -23.46 -29.43 0.23
C SER A 60 -23.54 -28.09 0.96
N GLU A 61 -24.14 -27.07 0.36
CA GLU A 61 -24.31 -25.74 0.98
C GLU A 61 -25.19 -25.83 2.24
N ILE A 62 -26.30 -26.58 2.19
CA ILE A 62 -27.15 -26.82 3.37
C ILE A 62 -26.38 -27.53 4.49
N LYS A 63 -25.46 -28.45 4.15
CA LYS A 63 -24.64 -29.15 5.14
C LYS A 63 -23.65 -28.20 5.82
N GLU A 64 -23.06 -27.28 5.06
CA GLU A 64 -22.14 -26.27 5.57
C GLU A 64 -22.85 -25.26 6.48
N VAL A 65 -24.01 -24.76 6.05
CA VAL A 65 -24.85 -23.85 6.87
C VAL A 65 -25.28 -24.51 8.18
N LYS A 66 -25.64 -25.80 8.17
CA LYS A 66 -25.95 -26.56 9.39
C LYS A 66 -24.74 -26.65 10.34
N ALA A 67 -23.55 -26.86 9.81
CA ALA A 67 -22.33 -26.90 10.61
C ALA A 67 -22.03 -25.52 11.25
N ASP A 68 -22.26 -24.43 10.53
CA ASP A 68 -22.07 -23.08 11.05
C ASP A 68 -23.11 -22.70 12.12
N ILE A 69 -24.36 -23.16 11.97
CA ILE A 69 -25.41 -22.99 12.99
C ILE A 69 -25.01 -23.71 14.29
N GLU A 70 -24.48 -24.94 14.22
CA GLU A 70 -24.02 -25.67 15.41
C GLU A 70 -22.83 -24.98 16.08
N LYS A 71 -21.84 -24.50 15.31
CA LYS A 71 -20.73 -23.69 15.86
C LYS A 71 -21.22 -22.41 16.56
N LEU A 72 -22.25 -21.76 16.04
CA LEU A 72 -22.85 -20.58 16.65
C LEU A 72 -23.59 -20.90 17.95
N LYS A 73 -24.30 -22.04 18.03
CA LYS A 73 -24.93 -22.51 19.26
C LYS A 73 -23.89 -22.81 20.35
N GLU A 74 -22.80 -23.49 19.99
CA GLU A 74 -21.71 -23.78 20.92
C GLU A 74 -21.03 -22.51 21.45
N LYS A 75 -20.77 -21.54 20.56
CA LYS A 75 -20.26 -20.22 20.94
C LYS A 75 -21.20 -19.44 21.87
N SER A 76 -22.51 -19.60 21.70
CA SER A 76 -23.51 -18.98 22.58
C SER A 76 -23.53 -19.61 23.98
N ARG A 77 -23.39 -20.94 24.08
CA ARG A 77 -23.27 -21.68 25.36
C ARG A 77 -22.00 -21.29 26.12
N LEU A 78 -20.85 -21.24 25.44
CA LEU A 78 -19.59 -20.80 26.03
C LEU A 78 -19.67 -19.35 26.55
N LYS A 79 -20.44 -18.48 25.86
CA LYS A 79 -20.63 -17.09 26.29
C LYS A 79 -21.48 -16.99 27.58
N SER A 80 -22.49 -17.86 27.75
CA SER A 80 -23.25 -17.93 29.01
C SER A 80 -22.42 -18.48 30.16
N GLU A 81 -21.62 -19.52 29.93
CA GLU A 81 -20.75 -20.11 30.95
C GLU A 81 -19.68 -19.11 31.42
N ILE A 82 -19.05 -18.38 30.50
CA ILE A 82 -18.07 -17.33 30.84
C ILE A 82 -18.73 -16.20 31.67
N LYS A 83 -20.00 -15.88 31.41
CA LYS A 83 -20.73 -14.86 32.21
C LYS A 83 -20.98 -15.36 33.63
N GLU A 84 -21.33 -16.63 33.79
CA GLU A 84 -21.55 -17.24 35.10
C GLU A 84 -20.25 -17.38 35.91
N VAL A 85 -19.16 -17.79 35.26
CA VAL A 85 -17.82 -17.84 35.86
C VAL A 85 -17.35 -16.44 36.28
N LYS A 86 -17.61 -15.41 35.48
CA LYS A 86 -17.31 -14.01 35.86
C LYS A 86 -18.11 -13.55 37.08
N ALA A 87 -19.39 -13.92 37.17
CA ALA A 87 -20.21 -13.60 38.34
C ALA A 87 -19.69 -14.29 39.61
N LYS A 88 -19.26 -15.56 39.51
CA LYS A 88 -18.62 -16.29 40.62
C LYS A 88 -17.29 -15.65 41.03
N ILE A 89 -16.46 -15.20 40.07
CA ILE A 89 -15.21 -14.50 40.38
C ILE A 89 -15.46 -13.16 41.10
N GLU A 90 -16.52 -12.43 40.74
CA GLU A 90 -16.88 -11.19 41.43
C GLU A 90 -17.38 -11.43 42.86
N SER A 91 -18.18 -12.47 43.10
CA SER A 91 -18.61 -12.81 44.47
C SER A 91 -17.42 -13.20 45.36
N PHE A 92 -16.47 -13.99 44.84
CA PHE A 92 -15.23 -14.33 45.58
C PHE A 92 -14.39 -13.10 45.95
N LYS A 93 -14.34 -12.06 45.10
CA LYS A 93 -13.60 -10.82 45.41
C LYS A 93 -14.27 -9.99 46.50
N VAL A 94 -15.61 -10.00 46.56
CA VAL A 94 -16.36 -9.30 47.62
C VAL A 94 -16.14 -10.00 48.96
N GLU A 95 -16.12 -11.33 48.97
CA GLU A 95 -15.88 -12.13 50.17
C GLU A 95 -14.44 -11.98 50.70
N ALA A 96 -13.43 -11.98 49.80
CA ALA A 96 -12.03 -11.73 50.15
C ALA A 96 -11.79 -10.34 50.77
N LYS A 97 -12.49 -9.30 50.30
CA LYS A 97 -12.43 -7.95 50.88
C LYS A 97 -13.07 -7.88 52.28
N LYS A 98 -14.09 -8.69 52.54
CA LYS A 98 -14.76 -8.75 53.85
C LYS A 98 -13.88 -9.43 54.90
N THR A 99 -13.06 -10.42 54.50
CA THR A 99 -12.05 -11.07 55.37
C THR A 99 -10.82 -10.20 55.66
N LEU A 100 -10.46 -9.25 54.81
CA LEU A 100 -9.32 -8.32 55.03
C LEU A 100 -9.68 -7.12 55.93
N SER A 101 -10.96 -6.87 56.20
CA SER A 101 -11.45 -5.80 57.08
C SER A 101 -11.48 -6.19 58.58
N LYS A 102 -11.13 -7.44 58.92
CA LYS A 102 -11.07 -7.96 60.29
C LYS A 102 -9.65 -8.46 60.59
N ARG A 103 -8.70 -7.54 60.72
CA ARG A 103 -7.43 -7.79 61.42
C ARG A 103 -7.05 -6.57 62.24
N GLU A 104 -6.79 -6.86 63.51
CA GLU A 104 -6.57 -5.94 64.60
C GLU A 104 -5.26 -5.14 64.46
N VAL A 105 -5.32 -3.99 65.13
CA VAL A 105 -4.31 -2.95 65.32
C VAL A 105 -3.07 -3.48 66.04
N LEU A 106 -1.88 -3.18 65.52
CA LEU A 106 -0.62 -3.16 66.27
C LEU A 106 0.20 -1.92 65.85
N PRO A 107 0.97 -1.31 66.77
CA PRO A 107 1.29 0.12 66.76
C PRO A 107 2.46 0.52 65.87
N GLN A 108 2.43 1.80 65.50
CA GLN A 108 3.41 2.52 64.67
C GLN A 108 4.79 2.58 65.35
N VAL A 109 5.84 2.29 64.58
CA VAL A 109 7.24 2.55 64.96
C VAL A 109 7.77 3.64 64.03
N GLU A 110 8.30 4.70 64.63
CA GLU A 110 8.82 5.91 64.00
C GLU A 110 10.08 5.65 63.14
N PRO A 111 10.32 6.41 62.06
CA PRO A 111 11.53 6.27 61.27
C PRO A 111 12.73 6.98 61.92
N LEU A 112 13.76 6.19 62.25
CA LEU A 112 15.10 6.66 62.63
C LEU A 112 15.75 7.44 61.48
N SER A 113 16.00 8.73 61.74
CA SER A 113 16.86 9.62 60.96
C SER A 113 18.33 9.22 61.13
N VAL A 114 18.96 8.71 60.07
CA VAL A 114 20.43 8.58 60.01
C VAL A 114 21.00 9.78 59.29
N VAL A 115 21.53 10.70 60.08
CA VAL A 115 22.47 11.73 59.69
C VAL A 115 23.83 11.07 59.45
N SER A 116 24.41 11.23 58.26
CA SER A 116 25.84 11.03 58.06
C SER A 116 26.43 12.32 57.50
N GLN A 117 27.09 13.07 58.38
CA GLN A 117 28.03 14.13 58.02
C GLN A 117 29.38 13.51 57.63
N ILE A 118 30.27 14.35 57.05
CA ILE A 118 31.74 14.22 56.78
C ILE A 118 32.04 14.53 55.28
N PRO A 119 33.03 15.38 54.93
CA PRO A 119 33.19 16.78 55.26
C PRO A 119 33.34 17.64 53.96
N ASN A 120 33.46 18.95 54.17
CA ASN A 120 33.68 19.96 53.16
C ASN A 120 35.09 19.86 52.52
N THR A 121 35.25 20.55 51.38
CA THR A 121 36.51 20.95 50.70
C THR A 121 37.12 20.04 49.61
N LYS A 122 36.82 20.39 48.35
CA LYS A 122 37.80 20.87 47.36
C LYS A 122 37.06 21.34 46.09
N LYS A 123 37.10 22.65 45.83
CA LYS A 123 36.66 23.23 44.55
C LYS A 123 37.62 22.75 43.47
N ILE A 124 37.16 21.93 42.55
CA ILE A 124 37.91 21.55 41.35
C ILE A 124 37.88 22.75 40.41
N GLN A 125 39.00 23.47 40.27
CA GLN A 125 39.18 24.44 39.20
C GLN A 125 39.42 23.69 37.90
N ILE A 126 38.40 23.69 37.03
CA ILE A 126 38.53 23.19 35.66
C ILE A 126 39.07 24.35 34.81
N THR A 127 40.37 24.33 34.53
CA THR A 127 41.01 25.28 33.61
C THR A 127 40.75 24.81 32.18
N ILE A 128 39.86 25.50 31.48
CA ILE A 128 39.60 25.24 30.05
C ILE A 128 40.74 25.88 29.25
N PRO A 129 41.54 25.12 28.48
CA PRO A 129 42.58 25.72 27.65
C PRO A 129 41.94 26.58 26.54
N THR A 130 42.45 27.79 26.36
CA THR A 130 42.06 28.69 25.27
C THR A 130 42.44 28.08 23.92
N PRO A 131 41.52 28.06 22.94
CA PRO A 131 41.81 27.50 21.62
C PRO A 131 42.91 28.29 20.90
N PRO A 132 43.83 27.63 20.18
CA PRO A 132 44.88 28.30 19.43
C PRO A 132 44.29 29.21 18.35
N LYS A 133 44.94 30.35 18.14
CA LYS A 133 44.55 31.40 17.19
C LYS A 133 44.61 30.84 15.75
N VAL A 134 43.51 30.96 15.02
CA VAL A 134 43.42 30.54 13.61
C VAL A 134 44.45 31.34 12.79
N PRO A 135 45.32 30.69 11.98
CA PRO A 135 46.23 31.41 11.11
C PRO A 135 45.44 32.21 10.06
N THR A 136 45.74 33.49 9.95
CA THR A 136 45.22 34.39 8.92
C THR A 136 45.77 34.03 7.55
N VAL A 137 44.90 34.04 6.54
CA VAL A 137 45.22 33.77 5.14
C VAL A 137 46.29 34.75 4.66
N VAL A 138 47.43 34.21 4.21
CA VAL A 138 48.42 34.98 3.45
C VAL A 138 47.85 35.19 2.05
N THR A 139 47.33 36.37 1.77
CA THR A 139 47.08 36.81 0.39
C THR A 139 48.42 37.15 -0.26
N VAL A 140 48.96 36.20 -1.03
CA VAL A 140 50.03 36.47 -1.99
C VAL A 140 49.39 37.08 -3.24
N GLY A 141 49.96 38.21 -3.67
CA GLY A 141 49.40 39.11 -4.67
C GLY A 141 49.12 38.48 -6.05
N THR A 142 48.12 39.11 -6.67
CA THR A 142 47.86 39.24 -8.12
C THR A 142 48.93 38.68 -9.04
N ALA A 143 48.63 37.53 -9.65
CA ALA A 143 49.19 37.11 -10.92
C ALA A 143 48.03 36.72 -11.84
N GLU A 144 48.17 37.12 -13.09
CA GLU A 144 47.17 37.16 -14.14
C GLU A 144 46.47 35.81 -14.41
N SER A 145 45.26 35.93 -14.95
CA SER A 145 44.39 34.87 -15.44
C SER A 145 45.10 33.94 -16.43
N ILE A 146 45.75 32.89 -15.92
CA ILE A 146 46.16 31.74 -16.72
C ILE A 146 45.00 30.74 -16.71
N ASP A 147 44.38 30.58 -17.88
CA ASP A 147 43.39 29.55 -18.20
C ASP A 147 43.88 28.16 -17.74
N ARG A 148 43.37 27.69 -16.60
CA ARG A 148 43.64 26.33 -16.07
C ARG A 148 42.63 25.31 -16.59
N SER A 149 42.07 25.50 -17.79
CA SER A 149 41.32 24.42 -18.43
C SER A 149 42.26 23.24 -18.72
N ILE A 150 41.99 22.11 -18.07
CA ILE A 150 42.66 20.85 -18.39
C ILE A 150 42.22 20.46 -19.80
N LYS A 151 43.03 20.79 -20.80
CA LYS A 151 42.81 20.36 -22.19
C LYS A 151 43.18 18.90 -22.30
N PHE A 152 42.20 18.00 -22.09
CA PHE A 152 42.35 16.60 -22.47
C PHE A 152 42.61 16.52 -23.98
N SER A 153 43.86 16.35 -24.38
CA SER A 153 44.18 16.02 -25.75
C SER A 153 43.50 14.69 -26.07
N LYS A 154 42.58 14.67 -27.02
CA LYS A 154 41.99 13.44 -27.56
C LYS A 154 43.06 12.72 -28.38
N ARG A 155 44.07 12.14 -27.73
CA ARG A 155 44.97 11.17 -28.37
C ARG A 155 44.20 9.87 -28.52
N VAL A 156 43.54 9.74 -29.65
CA VAL A 156 43.02 8.45 -30.13
C VAL A 156 44.16 7.78 -30.91
N PRO A 157 44.52 6.51 -30.65
CA PRO A 157 45.55 5.81 -31.41
C PRO A 157 45.22 5.79 -32.91
N PRO A 158 46.22 5.87 -33.81
CA PRO A 158 45.99 5.68 -35.24
C PRO A 158 45.34 4.31 -35.48
N GLY A 159 44.13 4.28 -36.06
CA GLY A 159 43.36 3.05 -36.28
C GLY A 159 42.31 2.72 -35.21
N TYR A 160 42.13 3.54 -34.17
CA TYR A 160 41.05 3.36 -33.21
C TYR A 160 39.69 3.74 -33.82
N THR A 161 38.89 2.73 -34.16
CA THR A 161 37.45 2.92 -34.33
C THR A 161 36.82 2.69 -32.96
N GLY A 162 36.37 3.77 -32.32
CA GLY A 162 35.69 3.66 -31.02
C GLY A 162 34.46 2.75 -31.10
N PRO A 163 33.88 2.35 -29.96
CA PRO A 163 32.66 1.55 -29.97
C PRO A 163 31.64 2.26 -30.84
N LYS A 164 31.26 1.65 -31.96
CA LYS A 164 30.20 2.16 -32.82
C LYS A 164 28.90 2.00 -32.06
N PHE A 165 28.58 2.94 -31.20
CA PHE A 165 27.21 3.17 -30.74
C PHE A 165 26.43 3.76 -31.93
N GLY A 166 26.28 2.95 -32.98
CA GLY A 166 25.39 3.24 -34.09
C GLY A 166 23.96 3.29 -33.57
N LYS A 167 23.09 3.98 -34.31
CA LYS A 167 21.64 3.97 -34.08
C LYS A 167 21.06 2.55 -33.97
N ASP A 168 21.82 1.55 -34.40
CA ASP A 168 21.48 0.12 -34.39
C ASP A 168 21.63 -0.55 -33.01
N MET A 169 22.28 0.10 -32.03
CA MET A 169 22.24 -0.34 -30.61
C MET A 169 21.11 0.30 -29.81
N VAL A 170 20.29 1.17 -30.43
CA VAL A 170 18.98 1.51 -29.88
C VAL A 170 18.09 0.33 -30.20
N VAL A 171 17.91 -0.58 -29.23
CA VAL A 171 16.77 -1.49 -29.24
C VAL A 171 15.55 -0.61 -29.51
N SER A 172 14.97 -0.74 -30.70
CA SER A 172 13.79 0.02 -31.08
C SER A 172 12.74 -0.29 -30.02
N ALA A 173 12.44 0.70 -29.18
CA ALA A 173 11.35 0.59 -28.25
C ALA A 173 10.12 0.28 -29.11
N PRO A 174 9.41 -0.85 -28.89
CA PRO A 174 8.25 -1.15 -29.69
C PRO A 174 7.28 0.01 -29.53
N SER A 175 7.07 0.73 -30.64
CA SER A 175 6.06 1.76 -30.78
C SER A 175 4.69 1.10 -30.76
N LYS A 176 4.26 0.69 -29.57
CA LYS A 176 2.86 0.45 -29.25
C LYS A 176 2.38 1.73 -28.59
N GLU A 177 1.32 2.30 -29.14
CA GLU A 177 0.52 3.38 -28.55
C GLU A 177 0.62 3.35 -27.02
N SER A 178 1.21 4.39 -26.43
CA SER A 178 1.49 4.37 -25.00
C SER A 178 0.18 4.41 -24.24
N LYS A 179 -0.29 3.25 -23.79
CA LYS A 179 -1.39 3.15 -22.84
C LYS A 179 -1.02 3.99 -21.62
N VAL A 180 -1.92 4.88 -21.22
CA VAL A 180 -1.77 5.75 -20.03
C VAL A 180 -1.32 4.90 -18.83
N GLY A 181 -0.28 5.35 -18.14
CA GLY A 181 0.32 4.63 -17.01
C GLY A 181 1.28 3.51 -17.40
N GLY A 182 1.43 3.22 -18.68
CA GLY A 182 2.37 2.24 -19.20
C GLY A 182 3.83 2.68 -19.06
N VAL A 183 4.73 1.79 -19.50
CA VAL A 183 6.16 2.11 -19.61
C VAL A 183 6.41 2.72 -20.99
N THR A 184 6.78 4.00 -21.03
CA THR A 184 7.04 4.76 -22.27
C THR A 184 8.49 5.22 -22.26
N ALA A 185 9.25 4.89 -23.31
CA ALA A 185 10.69 5.19 -23.41
C ALA A 185 11.50 4.74 -22.17
N GLY A 186 11.16 3.56 -21.62
CA GLY A 186 11.81 3.00 -20.43
C GLY A 186 11.47 3.69 -19.10
N LYS A 187 10.60 4.71 -19.13
CA LYS A 187 10.12 5.42 -17.94
C LYS A 187 8.67 5.06 -17.63
N VAL A 188 8.28 5.21 -16.38
CA VAL A 188 6.91 5.03 -15.91
C VAL A 188 6.53 6.18 -14.97
N SER A 189 5.30 6.65 -15.06
CA SER A 189 4.74 7.67 -14.18
C SER A 189 4.39 7.09 -12.81
N ALA A 190 4.62 7.82 -11.72
CA ALA A 190 4.22 7.40 -10.38
C ALA A 190 2.72 7.58 -10.15
N TYR A 191 2.12 8.55 -10.83
CA TYR A 191 0.70 8.86 -10.71
C TYR A 191 0.03 9.06 -12.07
N LEU A 192 -1.25 8.74 -12.12
CA LEU A 192 -2.19 9.06 -13.19
C LEU A 192 -3.04 10.22 -12.73
N ARG A 193 -3.12 11.29 -13.51
CA ARG A 193 -3.87 12.50 -13.18
C ARG A 193 -5.09 12.63 -14.06
N GLY A 194 -6.20 13.03 -13.46
CA GLY A 194 -7.46 13.30 -14.17
C GLY A 194 -8.13 14.54 -13.62
N GLU A 195 -9.29 14.88 -14.19
CA GLU A 195 -10.11 15.99 -13.72
C GLU A 195 -10.61 15.77 -12.29
N LEU A 196 -11.05 16.85 -11.64
CA LEU A 196 -11.59 16.77 -10.28
C LEU A 196 -12.88 15.93 -10.28
N LEU A 197 -12.86 14.86 -9.47
CA LEU A 197 -14.05 14.09 -9.13
C LEU A 197 -14.35 14.26 -7.64
N GLU A 198 -15.62 14.19 -7.28
CA GLU A 198 -16.01 14.13 -5.87
C GLU A 198 -15.65 12.76 -5.28
N VAL A 199 -15.41 12.73 -3.96
CA VAL A 199 -14.92 11.53 -3.27
C VAL A 199 -15.88 10.35 -3.48
N GLY A 200 -17.18 10.59 -3.40
CA GLY A 200 -18.20 9.55 -3.61
C GLY A 200 -18.15 8.91 -5.01
N ASP A 201 -17.84 9.69 -6.05
CA ASP A 201 -17.76 9.18 -7.42
C ASP A 201 -16.47 8.39 -7.66
N VAL A 202 -15.36 8.86 -7.08
CA VAL A 202 -14.10 8.10 -7.06
C VAL A 202 -14.30 6.75 -6.39
N GLU A 203 -14.98 6.73 -5.24
CA GLU A 203 -15.26 5.50 -4.51
C GLU A 203 -16.13 4.53 -5.33
N LYS A 204 -17.18 5.03 -6.00
CA LYS A 204 -18.02 4.21 -6.88
C LYS A 204 -17.23 3.62 -8.05
N ARG A 205 -16.49 4.44 -8.78
CA ARG A 205 -15.67 4.00 -9.93
C ARG A 205 -14.63 2.94 -9.53
N LEU A 206 -14.02 3.09 -8.35
CA LEU A 206 -13.09 2.09 -7.81
C LEU A 206 -13.79 0.77 -7.47
N LYS A 207 -14.97 0.81 -6.85
CA LYS A 207 -15.77 -0.40 -6.57
C LYS A 207 -16.20 -1.09 -7.86
N ASP A 208 -16.63 -0.34 -8.86
CA ASP A 208 -17.01 -0.85 -10.18
C ASP A 208 -15.83 -1.45 -10.96
N ALA A 209 -14.60 -0.99 -10.67
CA ALA A 209 -13.36 -1.60 -11.16
C ALA A 209 -12.93 -2.85 -10.35
N GLY A 210 -13.70 -3.26 -9.35
CA GLY A 210 -13.43 -4.43 -8.51
C GLY A 210 -12.46 -4.18 -7.35
N PHE A 211 -12.28 -2.92 -6.93
CA PHE A 211 -11.47 -2.57 -5.76
C PHE A 211 -12.31 -2.42 -4.49
N THR A 212 -11.74 -2.81 -3.37
CA THR A 212 -12.29 -2.60 -2.03
C THR A 212 -11.69 -1.34 -1.42
N ILE A 213 -12.54 -0.50 -0.83
CA ILE A 213 -12.11 0.75 -0.20
C ILE A 213 -11.85 0.51 1.27
N LEU A 214 -10.71 0.98 1.75
CA LEU A 214 -10.28 0.81 3.14
C LEU A 214 -10.58 2.05 3.98
N THR A 215 -10.25 3.23 3.46
CA THR A 215 -10.49 4.49 4.17
C THR A 215 -10.50 5.68 3.22
N SER A 216 -11.19 6.74 3.64
CA SER A 216 -11.21 8.04 2.99
C SER A 216 -10.77 9.09 4.01
N ALA A 217 -9.50 9.47 3.92
CA ALA A 217 -8.77 10.23 4.91
C ALA A 217 -8.67 11.70 4.53
N LYS A 218 -9.23 12.60 5.35
CA LYS A 218 -9.03 14.05 5.19
C LYS A 218 -7.62 14.42 5.67
N LEU A 219 -6.80 14.95 4.76
CA LEU A 219 -5.41 15.31 5.06
C LEU A 219 -5.26 16.77 5.54
N ASP A 220 -6.26 17.60 5.26
CA ASP A 220 -6.31 18.97 5.74
C ASP A 220 -7.60 19.27 6.50
N LYS A 221 -7.55 20.31 7.35
CA LYS A 221 -8.70 20.74 8.15
C LYS A 221 -9.90 21.15 7.29
N LYS A 222 -9.64 21.67 6.09
CA LYS A 222 -10.66 22.17 5.16
C LYS A 222 -11.29 21.06 4.32
N GLY A 223 -10.73 19.85 4.31
CA GLY A 223 -11.22 18.74 3.48
C GLY A 223 -10.95 18.93 1.99
N ASN A 224 -10.01 19.80 1.60
CA ASN A 224 -9.63 20.01 0.21
C ASN A 224 -8.68 18.93 -0.30
N LEU A 225 -8.01 18.20 0.61
CA LEU A 225 -7.14 17.08 0.30
C LEU A 225 -7.71 15.83 0.95
N VAL A 226 -8.21 14.91 0.15
CA VAL A 226 -8.75 13.63 0.62
C VAL A 226 -7.98 12.50 -0.03
N SER A 227 -7.40 11.61 0.79
CA SER A 227 -6.72 10.40 0.33
C SER A 227 -7.63 9.21 0.52
N VAL A 228 -8.00 8.56 -0.58
CA VAL A 228 -8.77 7.32 -0.60
C VAL A 228 -7.80 6.16 -0.76
N VAL A 229 -7.75 5.26 0.22
CA VAL A 229 -6.91 4.06 0.18
C VAL A 229 -7.78 2.88 -0.21
N PHE A 230 -7.33 2.12 -1.20
CA PHE A 230 -8.07 0.99 -1.75
C PHE A 230 -7.15 -0.20 -2.04
N THR A 231 -7.74 -1.37 -2.16
CA THR A 231 -7.05 -2.64 -2.38
C THR A 231 -7.87 -3.58 -3.26
N ASN A 232 -7.30 -4.72 -3.62
CA ASN A 232 -7.94 -5.80 -4.37
C ASN A 232 -7.37 -7.14 -3.87
N LYS A 233 -8.12 -8.24 -3.96
CA LYS A 233 -7.64 -9.59 -3.66
C LYS A 233 -6.29 -9.91 -4.32
N ALA A 234 -6.12 -9.55 -5.60
CA ALA A 234 -4.85 -9.77 -6.31
C ALA A 234 -3.67 -8.99 -5.70
N LEU A 235 -3.92 -7.76 -5.22
CA LEU A 235 -2.90 -6.96 -4.52
C LEU A 235 -2.54 -7.58 -3.18
N ILE A 236 -3.52 -8.07 -2.43
CA ILE A 236 -3.32 -8.72 -1.13
C ILE A 236 -2.44 -9.96 -1.32
N SER A 237 -2.78 -10.84 -2.26
CA SER A 237 -2.02 -12.07 -2.48
C SER A 237 -0.59 -11.83 -2.96
N LEU A 238 -0.37 -10.85 -3.86
CA LEU A 238 0.99 -10.46 -4.26
C LEU A 238 1.82 -9.89 -3.11
N SER A 239 1.17 -9.16 -2.20
CA SER A 239 1.85 -8.45 -1.10
C SER A 239 1.99 -9.28 0.17
N SER A 240 1.43 -10.50 0.19
CA SER A 240 1.50 -11.43 1.32
C SER A 240 2.85 -12.16 1.41
N LYS A 241 3.88 -11.63 0.75
CA LYS A 241 5.26 -12.10 0.87
C LYS A 241 5.96 -11.37 2.03
N PRO A 242 6.99 -11.98 2.63
CA PRO A 242 7.72 -11.37 3.75
C PRO A 242 8.23 -9.97 3.37
N ASN A 243 7.98 -8.99 4.24
CA ASN A 243 8.37 -7.59 4.05
C ASN A 243 7.80 -6.93 2.76
N ARG A 244 6.77 -7.50 2.12
CA ARG A 244 6.13 -6.94 0.90
C ARG A 244 4.76 -6.33 1.15
N GLY A 245 4.26 -6.40 2.38
CA GLY A 245 2.90 -5.99 2.74
C GLY A 245 2.56 -4.53 2.41
N PHE A 246 3.55 -3.64 2.28
CA PHE A 246 3.35 -2.24 1.87
C PHE A 246 2.73 -2.08 0.47
N ALA A 247 2.92 -3.07 -0.42
CA ALA A 247 2.38 -3.07 -1.78
C ALA A 247 0.88 -3.39 -1.86
N SER A 248 0.26 -3.79 -0.75
CA SER A 248 -1.13 -4.28 -0.71
C SER A 248 -2.18 -3.19 -0.94
N THR A 249 -1.77 -1.92 -0.87
CA THR A 249 -2.67 -0.78 -0.99
C THR A 249 -2.23 0.18 -2.08
N LEU A 250 -3.21 0.66 -2.83
CA LEU A 250 -3.08 1.76 -3.76
C LEU A 250 -3.93 2.93 -3.28
N ARG A 251 -3.72 4.11 -3.87
CA ARG A 251 -4.25 5.36 -3.31
C ARG A 251 -4.70 6.32 -4.39
N VAL A 252 -5.77 7.05 -4.11
CA VAL A 252 -6.23 8.19 -4.91
C VAL A 252 -6.23 9.42 -4.03
N LEU A 253 -5.60 10.49 -4.51
CA LEU A 253 -5.78 11.82 -3.96
C LEU A 253 -6.87 12.55 -4.72
N VAL A 254 -7.89 13.02 -4.01
CA VAL A 254 -8.81 14.04 -4.49
C VAL A 254 -8.30 15.39 -3.99
N ASN A 255 -7.83 16.23 -4.92
CA ASN A 255 -7.25 17.54 -4.61
C ASN A 255 -8.12 18.67 -5.16
N LYS A 256 -8.99 19.21 -4.29
CA LYS A 256 -9.86 20.36 -4.61
C LYS A 256 -9.10 21.66 -4.85
N LYS A 257 -7.87 21.80 -4.33
CA LYS A 257 -7.06 23.01 -4.52
C LYS A 257 -6.51 23.13 -5.94
N GLU A 258 -6.06 22.02 -6.49
CA GLU A 258 -5.52 21.94 -7.85
C GLU A 258 -6.56 21.45 -8.86
N LYS A 259 -7.81 21.21 -8.41
CA LYS A 259 -8.93 20.73 -9.21
C LYS A 259 -8.57 19.47 -10.03
N GLN A 260 -7.91 18.51 -9.39
CA GLN A 260 -7.50 17.27 -10.04
C GLN A 260 -7.58 16.07 -9.10
N ILE A 261 -7.70 14.88 -9.68
CA ILE A 261 -7.43 13.62 -8.99
C ILE A 261 -6.01 13.12 -9.34
N SER A 262 -5.39 12.38 -8.42
CA SER A 262 -4.10 11.74 -8.62
C SER A 262 -4.14 10.32 -8.10
N ILE A 263 -4.12 9.34 -9.00
CA ILE A 263 -4.20 7.90 -8.69
C ILE A 263 -2.78 7.33 -8.75
N THR A 264 -2.36 6.59 -7.74
CA THR A 264 -1.07 5.88 -7.76
C THR A 264 -1.03 4.86 -8.89
N ASN A 265 -0.01 4.90 -9.73
CA ASN A 265 0.16 3.96 -10.83
C ASN A 265 0.56 2.57 -10.29
N PRO A 266 -0.25 1.51 -10.52
CA PRO A 266 0.08 0.16 -10.07
C PRO A 266 1.43 -0.35 -10.60
N LEU A 267 1.79 -0.03 -11.85
CA LEU A 267 3.06 -0.48 -12.43
C LEU A 267 4.26 0.14 -11.71
N TYR A 268 4.18 1.42 -11.35
CA TYR A 268 5.23 2.10 -10.59
C TYR A 268 5.33 1.56 -9.17
N MET A 269 4.21 1.59 -8.44
CA MET A 269 4.17 1.25 -7.01
C MET A 269 4.55 -0.20 -6.76
N LEU A 270 3.98 -1.13 -7.52
CA LEU A 270 4.27 -2.55 -7.35
C LEU A 270 5.69 -2.89 -7.76
N LYS A 271 6.24 -2.27 -8.82
CA LYS A 271 7.64 -2.52 -9.20
C LYS A 271 8.62 -2.04 -8.15
N GLY A 272 8.33 -0.90 -7.52
CA GLY A 272 9.14 -0.35 -6.42
C GLY A 272 9.07 -1.21 -5.15
N PHE A 273 7.87 -1.63 -4.74
CA PHE A 273 7.68 -2.29 -3.45
C PHE A 273 7.85 -3.82 -3.49
N LEU A 274 7.42 -4.49 -4.57
CA LEU A 274 7.60 -5.94 -4.73
C LEU A 274 9.00 -6.29 -5.26
N GLN A 275 9.67 -5.37 -5.94
CA GLN A 275 11.04 -5.54 -6.46
C GLN A 275 11.17 -6.77 -7.39
N GLU A 276 11.80 -7.84 -6.90
CA GLU A 276 12.00 -9.13 -7.59
C GLU A 276 10.71 -9.95 -7.64
N ASP A 277 9.84 -9.78 -6.65
CA ASP A 277 8.53 -10.43 -6.56
C ASP A 277 7.47 -9.82 -7.49
N PHE A 278 7.86 -8.80 -8.27
CA PHE A 278 6.95 -8.06 -9.12
C PHE A 278 6.42 -8.91 -10.28
N ASN A 279 5.10 -9.04 -10.35
CA ASN A 279 4.41 -9.62 -11.50
C ASN A 279 3.86 -8.52 -12.41
N LYS A 280 4.43 -8.40 -13.62
CA LYS A 280 4.04 -7.40 -14.62
C LYS A 280 2.60 -7.58 -15.09
N GLU A 281 2.16 -8.82 -15.32
CA GLU A 281 0.83 -9.10 -15.86
C GLU A 281 -0.26 -8.64 -14.89
N VAL A 282 -0.12 -8.97 -13.61
CA VAL A 282 -1.09 -8.55 -12.59
C VAL A 282 -1.11 -7.03 -12.47
N ALA A 283 0.07 -6.37 -12.46
CA ALA A 283 0.15 -4.92 -12.41
C ALA A 283 -0.49 -4.25 -13.64
N THR A 284 -0.32 -4.81 -14.84
CA THR A 284 -0.99 -4.30 -16.06
C THR A 284 -2.50 -4.51 -16.05
N LYS A 285 -2.99 -5.63 -15.48
CA LYS A 285 -4.44 -5.87 -15.30
C LYS A 285 -5.05 -4.85 -14.35
N LEU A 286 -4.37 -4.56 -13.23
CA LEU A 286 -4.81 -3.54 -12.27
C LEU A 286 -4.82 -2.15 -12.89
N LEU A 287 -3.79 -1.80 -13.68
CA LEU A 287 -3.75 -0.54 -14.41
C LEU A 287 -4.93 -0.43 -15.37
N THR A 288 -5.20 -1.48 -16.15
CA THR A 288 -6.32 -1.50 -17.12
C THR A 288 -7.66 -1.38 -16.42
N ALA A 289 -7.85 -2.03 -15.26
CA ALA A 289 -9.06 -1.91 -14.47
C ALA A 289 -9.31 -0.47 -14.03
N ILE A 290 -8.26 0.24 -13.58
CA ILE A 290 -8.36 1.66 -13.23
C ILE A 290 -8.65 2.50 -14.48
N THR A 291 -7.83 2.41 -15.53
CA THR A 291 -8.00 3.27 -16.71
C THR A 291 -9.30 3.01 -17.47
N SER A 292 -9.95 1.85 -17.29
CA SER A 292 -11.28 1.57 -17.88
C SER A 292 -12.43 2.32 -17.22
N LYS A 293 -12.29 2.78 -15.97
CA LYS A 293 -13.35 3.49 -15.20
C LYS A 293 -13.09 4.98 -15.02
N PHE A 294 -11.86 5.42 -15.29
CA PHE A 294 -11.46 6.81 -15.20
C PHE A 294 -11.12 7.32 -16.60
N GLU A 295 -11.97 8.22 -17.10
CA GLU A 295 -11.81 8.89 -18.38
C GLU A 295 -10.67 9.93 -18.31
N ASP A 296 -10.04 10.20 -19.46
CA ASP A 296 -9.04 11.26 -19.66
C ASP A 296 -7.88 11.30 -18.66
N LEU A 297 -7.50 10.14 -18.12
CA LEU A 297 -6.30 10.02 -17.31
C LEU A 297 -5.05 10.34 -18.15
N LYS A 298 -4.14 11.10 -17.56
CA LYS A 298 -2.85 11.47 -18.16
C LYS A 298 -1.73 11.07 -17.22
N ASP A 299 -0.59 10.71 -17.80
CA ASP A 299 0.61 10.46 -17.03
C ASP A 299 1.09 11.73 -16.33
N SER A 300 1.34 11.62 -15.03
CA SER A 300 1.99 12.71 -14.30
C SER A 300 3.42 12.90 -14.79
N GLY A 301 3.92 14.13 -14.68
CA GLY A 301 5.35 14.43 -14.91
C GLY A 301 6.29 13.76 -13.90
N ASP A 302 5.74 13.17 -12.83
CA ASP A 302 6.50 12.43 -11.82
C ASP A 302 6.83 11.04 -12.35
N SER A 303 7.96 10.90 -13.06
CA SER A 303 8.35 9.65 -13.71
C SER A 303 9.77 9.21 -13.34
N LEU A 304 10.00 7.90 -13.32
CA LEU A 304 11.33 7.29 -13.14
C LEU A 304 11.57 6.21 -14.18
N LYS A 305 12.84 5.83 -14.35
CA LYS A 305 13.22 4.66 -15.14
C LYS A 305 12.65 3.40 -14.49
N PHE A 306 11.87 2.64 -15.24
CA PHE A 306 11.17 1.45 -14.75
C PHE A 306 12.14 0.40 -14.17
N GLN A 307 13.33 0.27 -14.78
CA GLN A 307 14.38 -0.67 -14.34
C GLN A 307 15.03 -0.28 -13.00
N LEU A 308 14.97 1.00 -12.62
CA LEU A 308 15.59 1.47 -11.38
C LEU A 308 14.70 1.30 -10.15
N LEU A 309 13.39 1.07 -10.34
CA LEU A 309 12.43 0.98 -9.25
C LEU A 309 12.74 -0.09 -8.19
N PRO A 310 13.15 -1.32 -8.54
CA PRO A 310 13.47 -2.34 -7.54
C PRO A 310 14.65 -1.95 -6.64
N LYS A 311 15.60 -1.17 -7.17
CA LYS A 311 16.81 -0.71 -6.48
C LYS A 311 16.73 0.80 -6.21
N TYR A 312 15.52 1.35 -6.10
CA TYR A 312 15.35 2.78 -5.93
C TYR A 312 16.00 3.23 -4.63
N GLN A 313 16.81 4.27 -4.75
CA GLN A 313 17.40 5.02 -3.66
C GLN A 313 17.35 6.48 -4.07
N PHE A 314 16.90 7.36 -3.17
CA PHE A 314 16.76 8.77 -3.51
C PHE A 314 18.11 9.44 -3.76
N MET A 315 19.07 9.20 -2.86
CA MET A 315 20.46 9.62 -3.01
C MET A 315 21.36 8.58 -2.35
N HIS A 316 22.63 8.58 -2.75
CA HIS A 316 23.64 7.77 -2.09
C HIS A 316 23.67 8.04 -0.58
N GLY A 317 23.70 6.98 0.23
CA GLY A 317 23.66 7.05 1.69
C GLY A 317 22.27 7.22 2.30
N LEU A 318 21.20 7.31 1.50
CA LEU A 318 19.82 7.26 2.00
C LEU A 318 19.25 5.83 2.03
N PRO A 319 18.18 5.58 2.80
CA PRO A 319 17.62 4.25 2.96
C PRO A 319 17.07 3.66 1.65
N TYR A 320 17.23 2.35 1.49
CA TYR A 320 16.53 1.52 0.52
C TYR A 320 15.18 1.03 1.07
N TYR A 321 14.43 0.31 0.25
CA TYR A 321 13.18 -0.33 0.68
C TYR A 321 13.37 -1.27 1.88
N GLN A 322 14.47 -2.01 1.88
CA GLN A 322 14.78 -3.03 2.89
C GLN A 322 15.15 -2.43 4.25
N ASP A 323 15.55 -1.16 4.28
CA ASP A 323 15.94 -0.43 5.48
C ASP A 323 14.70 0.01 6.28
N THR A 324 13.92 -0.97 6.73
CA THR A 324 12.69 -0.74 7.50
C THR A 324 13.00 -0.37 8.94
N ILE A 325 12.11 0.42 9.54
CA ILE A 325 12.20 0.84 10.94
C ILE A 325 11.17 0.07 11.76
N VAL A 326 11.64 -0.59 12.81
CA VAL A 326 10.75 -1.21 13.80
C VAL A 326 10.18 -0.13 14.73
N VAL A 327 8.87 0.07 14.70
CA VAL A 327 8.17 1.05 15.56
C VAL A 327 7.66 0.43 16.86
N ALA A 328 7.32 -0.85 16.86
CA ALA A 328 6.94 -1.57 18.08
C ALA A 328 7.21 -3.07 17.94
N LYS A 329 7.34 -3.76 19.07
CA LYS A 329 7.49 -5.21 19.15
C LYS A 329 6.55 -5.77 20.23
N GLY A 330 6.07 -6.98 20.04
CA GLY A 330 5.29 -7.75 21.02
C GLY A 330 4.04 -8.41 20.42
N ASP A 331 3.40 -9.25 21.21
CA ASP A 331 2.30 -10.11 20.72
C ASP A 331 0.95 -9.39 20.70
N ASN A 332 0.81 -8.32 21.49
CA ASN A 332 -0.44 -7.58 21.68
C ASN A 332 -0.58 -6.33 20.79
N LEU A 333 0.20 -6.21 19.71
CA LEU A 333 0.20 -5.01 18.86
C LEU A 333 -1.18 -4.71 18.27
N LEU A 334 -1.87 -5.73 17.77
CA LEU A 334 -3.22 -5.59 17.21
C LEU A 334 -4.26 -5.14 18.26
N VAL A 335 -4.09 -5.52 19.52
CA VAL A 335 -5.01 -5.12 20.59
C VAL A 335 -4.82 -3.64 20.93
N LYS A 336 -3.57 -3.16 20.94
CA LYS A 336 -3.23 -1.76 21.25
C LYS A 336 -3.78 -0.77 20.22
N ILE A 337 -3.84 -1.17 18.95
CA ILE A 337 -4.30 -0.29 17.86
C ILE A 337 -5.82 -0.19 17.72
N LYS A 338 -6.59 -1.23 18.10
CA LYS A 338 -8.05 -1.32 17.87
C LYS A 338 -8.86 -0.15 18.43
N LYS A 339 -8.39 0.51 19.49
CA LYS A 339 -9.07 1.67 20.10
C LYS A 339 -8.41 3.01 19.77
N ASN A 340 -7.35 3.00 18.96
CA ASN A 340 -6.58 4.20 18.69
C ASN A 340 -7.18 4.97 17.51
N LYS A 341 -7.72 6.16 17.79
CA LYS A 341 -8.30 7.07 16.78
C LYS A 341 -7.31 7.53 15.71
N ARG A 342 -6.02 7.24 15.87
CA ARG A 342 -4.96 7.54 14.91
C ARG A 342 -4.81 6.45 13.84
N VAL A 343 -5.51 5.33 13.93
CA VAL A 343 -5.50 4.29 12.90
C VAL A 343 -6.73 4.46 12.02
N PHE A 344 -6.51 4.66 10.71
CA PHE A 344 -7.57 4.94 9.75
C PHE A 344 -8.06 3.70 9.01
N PHE A 345 -7.22 2.68 8.89
CA PHE A 345 -7.60 1.39 8.35
C PHE A 345 -6.70 0.29 8.89
N GLU A 346 -7.21 -0.93 8.85
CA GLU A 346 -6.50 -2.17 9.07
C GLU A 346 -6.79 -3.08 7.88
N GLN A 347 -5.76 -3.62 7.23
CA GLN A 347 -5.85 -4.54 6.11
C GLN A 347 -5.10 -5.82 6.46
N LYS A 348 -5.80 -6.94 6.51
CA LYS A 348 -5.19 -8.26 6.72
C LYS A 348 -4.66 -8.82 5.40
N LEU A 349 -3.49 -9.43 5.46
CA LEU A 349 -2.85 -10.13 4.35
C LEU A 349 -3.04 -11.65 4.49
N ASP A 350 -2.82 -12.38 3.40
CA ASP A 350 -3.05 -13.83 3.34
C ASP A 350 -2.05 -14.60 4.23
N ASN A 351 -0.86 -14.03 4.45
CA ASN A 351 0.15 -14.57 5.36
C ASN A 351 -0.11 -14.27 6.85
N GLY A 352 -1.25 -13.62 7.18
CA GLY A 352 -1.60 -13.23 8.54
C GLY A 352 -1.04 -11.87 8.99
N SER A 353 -0.14 -11.27 8.21
CA SER A 353 0.36 -9.91 8.47
C SER A 353 -0.75 -8.87 8.32
N VAL A 354 -0.62 -7.73 9.01
CA VAL A 354 -1.64 -6.67 8.98
C VAL A 354 -1.02 -5.33 8.65
N LEU A 355 -1.46 -4.71 7.56
CA LEU A 355 -1.09 -3.34 7.20
C LEU A 355 -2.06 -2.35 7.84
N ILE A 356 -1.55 -1.34 8.52
CA ILE A 356 -2.34 -0.29 9.13
C ILE A 356 -1.98 1.08 8.59
N GLY A 357 -2.98 1.97 8.50
CA GLY A 357 -2.78 3.37 8.12
C GLY A 357 -2.74 4.29 9.33
N VAL A 358 -1.57 4.84 9.65
CA VAL A 358 -1.39 5.76 10.77
C VAL A 358 -1.58 7.22 10.33
N HIS A 359 -2.48 7.90 11.03
CA HIS A 359 -2.65 9.35 10.95
C HIS A 359 -1.59 10.06 11.80
N LEU A 360 -0.75 10.86 11.13
CA LEU A 360 0.31 11.62 11.78
C LEU A 360 -0.24 12.88 12.46
N ASN A 361 0.55 13.47 13.36
CA ASN A 361 0.15 14.72 13.99
C ASN A 361 0.10 15.86 12.98
N LYS A 362 -0.71 16.88 13.29
CA LYS A 362 -0.88 18.10 12.47
C LYS A 362 0.46 18.78 12.14
N ARG A 363 1.40 18.83 13.09
CA ARG A 363 2.73 19.43 12.87
C ARG A 363 3.54 18.63 11.85
N THR A 364 3.51 17.30 11.96
CA THR A 364 4.15 16.37 11.03
C THR A 364 3.53 16.52 9.64
N ASN A 365 2.20 16.43 9.50
CA ASN A 365 1.48 16.61 8.23
C ASN A 365 1.71 17.97 7.54
N GLY A 366 2.26 18.97 8.26
CA GLY A 366 2.57 20.29 7.71
C GLY A 366 3.56 20.27 6.55
N PHE A 367 4.31 19.18 6.36
CA PHE A 367 5.28 19.05 5.26
C PHE A 367 4.62 19.15 3.87
N LEU A 368 3.36 18.76 3.72
CA LEU A 368 2.61 18.89 2.46
C LEU A 368 2.50 20.34 1.98
N LYS A 369 2.57 21.31 2.89
CA LYS A 369 2.61 22.75 2.53
C LYS A 369 4.00 23.20 2.07
N LYS A 370 5.06 22.49 2.47
CA LYS A 370 6.45 22.86 2.19
C LYS A 370 6.94 22.31 0.84
N ILE A 371 6.55 21.08 0.49
CA ILE A 371 6.99 20.38 -0.73
C ILE A 371 5.87 20.23 -1.77
N GLY A 372 4.67 20.74 -1.47
CA GLY A 372 3.51 20.66 -2.35
C GLY A 372 2.57 19.48 -2.06
N SER A 373 1.28 19.69 -2.31
CA SER A 373 0.22 18.72 -2.00
C SER A 373 -0.14 17.79 -3.16
N LYS A 374 0.54 17.88 -4.30
CA LYS A 374 0.27 17.10 -5.53
C LYS A 374 0.21 15.58 -5.29
N ASN A 375 1.10 15.08 -4.44
CA ASN A 375 1.25 13.65 -4.15
C ASN A 375 0.93 13.34 -2.68
N ALA A 376 0.04 14.13 -2.06
CA ALA A 376 -0.35 13.99 -0.65
C ALA A 376 -1.00 12.63 -0.32
N ALA A 377 -1.43 11.85 -1.32
CA ALA A 377 -1.97 10.49 -1.15
C ALA A 377 -1.06 9.54 -0.36
N LEU A 378 0.25 9.83 -0.21
CA LEU A 378 1.14 9.01 0.64
C LEU A 378 0.68 8.87 2.11
N LEU A 379 -0.24 9.74 2.55
CA LEU A 379 -0.89 9.63 3.86
C LEU A 379 -2.27 8.96 3.74
N PRO A 380 -2.72 8.18 4.73
CA PRO A 380 -2.08 7.85 6.01
C PRO A 380 -0.78 7.02 5.90
N MET A 381 0.13 7.15 6.87
CA MET A 381 1.43 6.46 6.84
C MET A 381 1.24 4.95 7.02
N PRO A 382 1.71 4.10 6.09
CA PRO A 382 1.55 2.66 6.23
C PRO A 382 2.55 2.09 7.26
N VAL A 383 2.05 1.22 8.14
CA VAL A 383 2.84 0.42 9.08
C VAL A 383 2.41 -1.03 8.95
N LEU A 384 3.33 -1.93 8.68
CA LEU A 384 3.09 -3.36 8.53
C LEU A 384 3.35 -4.07 9.87
N ILE A 385 2.43 -4.91 10.31
CA ILE A 385 2.59 -5.77 11.48
C ILE A 385 2.84 -7.18 10.97
N GLU A 386 4.04 -7.68 11.19
CA GLU A 386 4.54 -8.97 10.69
C GLU A 386 5.49 -9.56 11.74
N ASP A 387 5.38 -10.87 12.00
CA ASP A 387 6.23 -11.60 12.95
C ASP A 387 6.37 -10.94 14.34
N GLY A 388 5.25 -10.46 14.89
CA GLY A 388 5.23 -9.78 16.20
C GLY A 388 5.94 -8.41 16.23
N LYS A 389 6.26 -7.85 15.06
CA LYS A 389 6.90 -6.53 14.90
C LYS A 389 6.00 -5.62 14.08
N ALA A 390 5.81 -4.40 14.55
CA ALA A 390 5.29 -3.33 13.72
C ALA A 390 6.48 -2.64 13.05
N ILE A 391 6.56 -2.75 11.73
CA ILE A 391 7.60 -2.18 10.88
C ILE A 391 7.01 -1.12 9.95
N MET A 392 7.79 -0.11 9.63
CA MET A 392 7.44 0.89 8.62
C MET A 392 8.61 1.08 7.66
N LEU A 393 8.33 1.43 6.41
CA LEU A 393 9.38 1.93 5.53
C LEU A 393 10.00 3.18 6.14
N ASP A 394 11.32 3.35 6.01
CA ASP A 394 11.95 4.60 6.43
C ASP A 394 11.25 5.77 5.73
N PRO A 395 10.73 6.77 6.46
CA PRO A 395 10.01 7.87 5.84
C PRO A 395 10.82 8.64 4.79
N LYS A 396 12.16 8.64 4.86
CA LYS A 396 13.03 9.22 3.83
C LYS A 396 12.87 8.48 2.51
N TYR A 397 12.90 7.15 2.53
CA TYR A 397 12.62 6.31 1.37
C TYR A 397 11.17 6.47 0.91
N TYR A 398 10.20 6.38 1.83
CA TYR A 398 8.79 6.41 1.49
C TYR A 398 8.35 7.75 0.89
N ILE A 399 8.80 8.89 1.42
CA ILE A 399 8.47 10.20 0.84
C ILE A 399 9.10 10.35 -0.53
N SER A 400 10.36 9.93 -0.71
CA SER A 400 11.08 10.13 -1.97
C SER A 400 10.53 9.26 -3.11
N ILE A 401 10.17 8.00 -2.85
CA ILE A 401 9.51 7.17 -3.87
C ILE A 401 8.10 7.66 -4.20
N MET A 402 7.40 8.26 -3.24
CA MET A 402 6.09 8.88 -3.48
C MET A 402 6.18 10.28 -4.12
N TYR A 403 7.35 10.94 -4.07
CA TYR A 403 7.65 12.18 -4.78
C TYR A 403 8.90 12.02 -5.66
N PRO A 404 8.78 11.38 -6.84
CA PRO A 404 9.94 11.11 -7.69
C PRO A 404 10.72 12.36 -8.14
N ARG A 405 10.05 13.52 -8.19
CA ARG A 405 10.64 14.81 -8.55
C ARG A 405 11.10 15.63 -7.35
N LEU A 406 11.09 15.05 -6.15
CA LEU A 406 11.54 15.73 -4.95
C LEU A 406 13.00 16.16 -5.13
N THR A 407 13.25 17.46 -5.01
CA THR A 407 14.59 18.01 -5.08
C THR A 407 15.30 17.92 -3.74
N MET A 408 16.63 18.03 -3.74
CA MET A 408 17.38 18.11 -2.49
C MET A 408 16.97 19.30 -1.62
N SER A 409 16.78 20.47 -2.24
CA SER A 409 16.32 21.66 -1.54
C SER A 409 14.96 21.47 -0.87
N GLU A 410 14.04 20.75 -1.51
CA GLU A 410 12.74 20.40 -0.91
C GLU A 410 12.86 19.38 0.21
N PHE A 411 13.69 18.35 0.04
CA PHE A 411 13.95 17.35 1.08
C PHE A 411 14.55 18.00 2.34
N MET A 412 15.49 18.93 2.18
CA MET A 412 16.08 19.65 3.31
C MET A 412 15.06 20.52 4.06
N LYS A 413 14.06 21.11 3.38
CA LYS A 413 12.96 21.86 4.04
C LYS A 413 12.13 20.97 4.99
N ILE A 414 12.16 19.66 4.79
CA ILE A 414 11.41 18.66 5.56
C ILE A 414 12.33 17.70 6.32
N ALA A 415 13.61 18.01 6.51
CA ALA A 415 14.58 17.08 7.10
C ALA A 415 14.18 16.52 8.48
N THR A 416 13.42 17.29 9.28
CA THR A 416 12.92 16.88 10.60
C THR A 416 11.62 16.06 10.56
N ILE A 417 10.96 15.98 9.40
CA ILE A 417 9.67 15.33 9.24
C ILE A 417 9.79 13.80 9.30
N PRO A 418 10.77 13.14 8.65
CA PRO A 418 10.97 11.70 8.79
C PRO A 418 11.02 11.23 10.24
N ASP A 419 11.85 11.85 11.09
CA ASP A 419 11.96 11.47 12.50
C ASP A 419 10.65 11.68 13.27
N ALA A 420 9.92 12.76 12.94
CA ALA A 420 8.62 13.02 13.52
C ALA A 420 7.57 11.96 13.11
N MET A 421 7.61 11.47 11.86
CA MET A 421 6.74 10.39 11.37
C MET A 421 7.00 9.09 12.12
N VAL A 422 8.27 8.75 12.39
CA VAL A 422 8.63 7.60 13.21
C VAL A 422 8.08 7.75 14.62
N LYS A 423 8.28 8.92 15.26
CA LYS A 423 7.77 9.19 16.62
C LYS A 423 6.24 9.09 16.71
N ASP A 424 5.54 9.61 15.71
CA ASP A 424 4.07 9.56 15.65
C ASP A 424 3.58 8.12 15.47
N SER A 425 4.24 7.33 14.63
CA SER A 425 3.92 5.92 14.41
C SER A 425 4.17 5.09 15.68
N LYS A 426 5.28 5.32 16.38
CA LYS A 426 5.58 4.68 17.68
C LYS A 426 4.52 4.98 18.74
N ARG A 427 3.95 6.19 18.73
CA ARG A 427 2.92 6.61 19.70
C ARG A 427 1.61 5.83 19.53
N VAL A 428 1.34 5.25 18.37
CA VAL A 428 0.12 4.46 18.14
C VAL A 428 0.11 3.17 18.96
N PHE A 429 1.29 2.65 19.31
CA PHE A 429 1.48 1.37 20.02
C PHE A 429 1.86 1.54 21.51
N ARG A 430 1.82 2.76 22.02
CA ARG A 430 1.92 3.06 23.45
C ARG A 430 0.51 3.06 24.02
#